data_AF-A0A3D4S265-F1
#
_entry.id   AF-A0A3D4S265-F1
#
_cell.length_a   1.000
_cell.length_b   1.000
_cell.length_c   1.000
_cell.angle_alpha   90.00
_cell.angle_beta   90.00
_cell.angle_gamma   90.00
#
_symmetry.space_group_name_H-M   'P 1'
#
loop_
_entity.id
_entity.type
_entity.pdbx_description
1 polymer ?
#
loop_
_entity_poly.entity_id
_entity_poly.type
_entity_poly.pdbx_seq_one_letter_code
_entity_poly.pdbx_strand_id
1 'polypeptide(L)'
;MLVIVTYDVSTVTAAGQKRLRRVAKVCERYGQRVQKSVFECQVGDMEFEELERELLDEIDPDTDNLRFYRLTEQQRLRIKQYGVFRSIDYEGTLII
;
A
#
# COMPACT_ATOMS: atom_id res chain seq x y z
N MET A 1 -7.64 -5.03 10.24
CA MET A 1 -6.68 -6.02 9.71
C MET A 1 -5.58 -5.27 8.98
N LEU A 2 -4.38 -5.84 8.90
CA LEU A 2 -3.33 -5.28 8.06
C LEU A 2 -3.44 -5.87 6.65
N VAL A 3 -3.36 -5.02 5.64
CA VAL A 3 -3.37 -5.40 4.23
C VAL A 3 -2.11 -4.86 3.57
N ILE A 4 -1.31 -5.75 2.99
CA ILE A 4 -0.19 -5.35 2.13
C ILE A 4 -0.72 -5.21 0.71
N VAL A 5 -0.62 -4.00 0.16
CA VAL A 5 -0.96 -3.71 -1.23
C VAL A 5 0.33 -3.62 -2.02
N THR A 6 0.54 -4.53 -2.97
CA THR A 6 1.67 -4.48 -3.90
C THR A 6 1.16 -4.11 -5.28
N TYR A 7 1.75 -3.07 -5.87
CA TYR A 7 1.37 -2.57 -7.18
C TYR A 7 2.56 -2.66 -8.14
N ASP A 8 2.43 -3.51 -9.15
CA ASP A 8 3.35 -3.56 -10.28
C ASP A 8 2.81 -2.69 -11.41
N VAL A 9 3.58 -1.66 -11.74
CA VAL A 9 3.23 -0.65 -12.73
C VAL A 9 4.50 -0.14 -13.40
N SER A 10 4.46 -0.05 -14.73
CA SER A 10 5.56 0.55 -15.46
C SER A 10 5.66 2.05 -15.19
N THR A 11 6.71 2.50 -14.49
CA THR A 11 6.94 3.93 -14.24
C THR A 11 7.81 4.60 -15.29
N VAL A 12 8.04 3.95 -16.43
CA VAL A 12 8.83 4.52 -17.54
C VAL A 12 8.07 5.65 -18.22
N THR A 13 6.76 5.49 -18.39
CA THR A 13 5.90 6.49 -19.02
C THR A 13 5.31 7.46 -17.98
N ALA A 14 4.98 8.67 -18.41
CA ALA A 14 4.29 9.65 -17.57
C ALA A 14 2.92 9.14 -17.09
N ALA A 15 2.24 8.31 -17.91
CA ALA A 15 0.97 7.70 -17.57
C ALA A 15 1.09 6.73 -16.38
N GLY A 16 2.04 5.80 -16.42
CA GLY A 16 2.23 4.86 -15.30
C GLY A 16 2.73 5.54 -14.03
N GLN A 17 3.57 6.58 -14.14
CA GLN A 17 3.90 7.43 -12.99
C GLN A 17 2.68 8.14 -12.40
N LYS A 18 1.74 8.57 -13.24
CA LYS A 18 0.47 9.19 -12.80
C LYS A 18 -0.40 8.18 -12.07
N ARG A 19 -0.57 6.97 -12.59
CA ARG A 19 -1.32 5.89 -11.91
C ARG A 19 -0.70 5.54 -10.56
N LEU A 20 0.63 5.38 -10.49
CA LEU A 20 1.32 5.15 -9.21
C LEU A 20 1.06 6.26 -8.18
N ARG A 21 1.02 7.53 -8.60
CA ARG A 21 0.70 8.63 -7.68
C ARG A 21 -0.73 8.57 -7.16
N ARG A 22 -1.69 8.15 -8.00
CA ARG A 22 -3.09 8.04 -7.61
C ARG A 22 -3.34 6.85 -6.68
N VAL A 23 -2.80 5.68 -7.04
CA VAL A 23 -2.77 4.49 -6.17
C VAL A 23 -2.13 4.82 -4.82
N ALA A 24 -0.97 5.50 -4.82
CA ALA A 24 -0.33 5.90 -3.58
C ALA A 24 -1.23 6.81 -2.72
N LYS A 25 -1.88 7.80 -3.34
CA LYS A 25 -2.80 8.70 -2.63
C LYS A 25 -3.98 7.96 -2.01
N VAL A 26 -4.51 6.94 -2.69
CA VAL A 26 -5.59 6.09 -2.15
C VAL A 26 -5.07 5.28 -0.96
N CYS A 27 -3.96 4.53 -1.12
CA CYS A 27 -3.39 3.72 -0.05
C CYS A 27 -2.96 4.52 1.19
N GLU A 28 -2.38 5.71 0.99
CA GLU A 28 -1.89 6.59 2.06
C GLU A 28 -3.02 7.18 2.92
N ARG A 29 -4.30 7.08 2.50
CA ARG A 29 -5.46 7.40 3.36
C ARG A 29 -5.65 6.36 4.47
N TYR A 30 -5.21 5.12 4.22
CA TYR A 30 -5.46 3.96 5.08
C TYR A 30 -4.19 3.41 5.72
N GLY A 31 -3.03 4.02 5.46
CA GLY A 31 -1.76 3.56 6.01
C GLY A 31 -0.55 4.21 5.36
N GLN A 32 0.51 3.45 5.15
CA GLN A 32 1.81 3.99 4.77
C GLN A 32 2.41 3.35 3.53
N ARG A 33 3.17 4.15 2.80
CA ARG A 33 3.99 3.70 1.67
C ARG A 33 5.36 3.24 2.16
N VAL A 34 5.58 1.92 2.17
CA VAL A 34 6.82 1.32 2.69
C VAL A 34 7.90 1.10 1.63
N GLN A 35 7.51 0.99 0.35
CA GLN A 35 8.45 0.97 -0.78
C GLN A 35 7.91 1.82 -1.94
N LYS A 36 8.58 1.80 -3.10
CA LYS A 36 8.16 2.56 -4.28
C LYS A 36 6.70 2.26 -4.66
N SER A 37 6.26 1.02 -4.62
CA SER A 37 4.88 0.65 -4.97
C SER A 37 4.34 -0.45 -4.07
N VAL A 38 4.76 -0.44 -2.80
CA VAL A 38 4.24 -1.33 -1.75
C VAL A 38 3.74 -0.48 -0.60
N PHE A 39 2.54 -0.81 -0.13
CA PHE A 39 1.81 -0.07 0.88
C PHE A 39 1.31 -1.02 1.96
N GLU A 40 1.35 -0.54 3.20
CA GLU A 40 0.81 -1.20 4.38
C GLU A 40 -0.43 -0.43 4.82
N CYS A 41 -1.62 -1.02 4.64
CA CYS A 41 -2.91 -0.39 4.93
C CYS A 41 -3.57 -1.08 6.12
N GLN A 42 -3.92 -0.32 7.16
CA GLN A 42 -4.63 -0.81 8.33
C GLN A 42 -6.12 -0.48 8.17
N VAL A 43 -6.92 -1.47 7.82
CA VAL A 43 -8.34 -1.29 7.44
C VAL A 43 -9.25 -2.33 8.09
N GLY A 44 -10.51 -1.97 8.37
CA GLY A 44 -11.59 -2.92 8.64
C GLY A 44 -12.08 -3.64 7.38
N ASP A 45 -13.03 -4.58 7.53
CA ASP A 45 -13.57 -5.32 6.37
C ASP A 45 -14.32 -4.40 5.40
N MET A 46 -15.12 -3.47 5.90
CA MET A 46 -15.85 -2.51 5.04
C MET A 46 -14.91 -1.55 4.33
N GLU A 47 -13.90 -1.03 5.04
CA GLU A 47 -12.88 -0.13 4.47
C GLU A 47 -12.01 -0.86 3.45
N PHE A 48 -11.79 -2.17 3.61
CA PHE A 48 -11.09 -2.97 2.61
C PHE A 48 -11.85 -3.06 1.30
N GLU A 49 -13.16 -3.30 1.32
CA GLU A 49 -14.00 -3.33 0.12
C GLU A 49 -14.04 -1.94 -0.58
N GLU A 50 -14.00 -0.85 0.20
CA GLU A 50 -13.87 0.51 -0.34
C GLU A 50 -12.49 0.73 -0.97
N LEU A 51 -11.41 0.38 -0.27
CA LEU A 51 -10.04 0.45 -0.76
C LEU A 51 -9.84 -0.35 -2.05
N GLU A 52 -10.35 -1.59 -2.11
CA GLU A 52 -10.25 -2.44 -3.29
C GLU A 52 -10.94 -1.77 -4.50
N ARG A 53 -12.17 -1.26 -4.32
CA ARG A 53 -12.88 -0.55 -5.39
C ARG A 53 -12.15 0.71 -5.85
N GLU A 54 -11.75 1.58 -4.93
CA GLU A 54 -11.03 2.82 -5.26
C GLU A 54 -9.71 2.53 -6.01
N LEU A 55 -9.02 1.44 -5.67
CA LEU A 55 -7.80 1.05 -6.37
C LEU A 55 -8.06 0.46 -7.75
N LEU A 56 -9.09 -0.36 -7.91
CA LEU A 56 -9.47 -0.92 -9.21
C LEU A 56 -9.86 0.18 -10.22
N ASP A 57 -10.41 1.29 -9.73
CA ASP A 57 -10.74 2.46 -10.56
C ASP A 57 -9.50 3.26 -11.04
N GLU A 58 -8.34 3.08 -10.40
CA GLU A 58 -7.13 3.86 -10.68
C GLU A 58 -6.06 3.11 -11.50
N ILE A 59 -6.17 1.79 -11.60
CA ILE A 59 -5.24 0.94 -12.35
C ILE A 59 -5.68 0.74 -13.80
N ASP A 60 -4.76 0.25 -14.62
CA ASP A 60 -5.01 -0.26 -15.96
C ASP A 60 -4.87 -1.79 -15.96
N PRO A 61 -5.97 -2.56 -15.91
CA PRO A 61 -5.92 -4.02 -15.75
C PRO A 61 -5.22 -4.77 -16.89
N ASP A 62 -5.07 -4.14 -18.05
CA ASP A 62 -4.40 -4.75 -19.21
C ASP A 62 -2.87 -4.66 -19.09
N THR A 63 -2.35 -3.73 -18.28
CA THR A 63 -0.90 -3.48 -18.19
C THR A 63 -0.32 -3.53 -16.78
N ASP A 64 -1.17 -3.40 -15.76
CA ASP A 64 -0.75 -3.29 -14.36
C ASP A 64 -1.14 -4.55 -13.58
N ASN A 65 -0.52 -4.75 -12.42
CA ASN A 65 -0.86 -5.87 -11.53
C ASN A 65 -0.96 -5.39 -10.09
N LEU A 66 -2.14 -5.57 -9.49
CA LEU A 66 -2.42 -5.21 -8.10
C LEU A 66 -2.66 -6.49 -7.29
N ARG A 67 -1.98 -6.62 -6.15
CA ARG A 67 -2.19 -7.75 -5.23
C ARG A 67 -2.41 -7.28 -3.81
N PHE A 68 -3.35 -7.93 -3.14
CA PHE A 68 -3.70 -7.72 -1.74
C PHE A 68 -3.28 -8.95 -0.92
N TYR A 69 -2.53 -8.72 0.16
CA TYR A 69 -2.23 -9.74 1.16
C TYR A 69 -2.90 -9.34 2.47
N ARG A 70 -4.01 -10.01 2.81
CA ARG A 70 -4.73 -9.81 4.07
C ARG A 70 -4.02 -10.58 5.18
N LEU A 71 -3.48 -9.86 6.15
CA LEU A 71 -2.80 -10.40 7.31
C LEU A 71 -3.77 -10.34 8.50
N THR A 72 -4.41 -11.48 8.78
CA THR A 72 -5.50 -11.61 9.77
C THR A 72 -5.03 -12.04 11.15
N GLU A 73 -3.77 -12.44 11.33
CA GLU A 73 -3.27 -12.92 12.63
C GLU A 73 -2.51 -11.86 13.44
N GLN A 74 -2.73 -11.89 14.76
CA GLN A 74 -2.07 -11.07 15.80
C GLN A 74 -0.59 -11.43 16.03
N GLN A 75 -0.01 -12.35 15.25
CA GLN A 75 1.39 -12.70 15.41
C GLN A 75 2.24 -11.53 14.93
N ARG A 76 2.82 -10.82 15.90
CA ARG A 76 3.79 -9.73 15.75
C ARG A 76 4.46 -9.78 14.37
N LEU A 77 4.04 -8.89 13.49
CA LEU A 77 4.44 -8.84 12.09
C LEU A 77 5.96 -8.98 11.99
N ARG A 78 6.40 -10.09 11.37
CA ARG A 78 7.82 -10.38 11.20
C ARG A 78 8.34 -9.72 9.93
N ILE A 79 8.30 -8.39 9.91
CA ILE A 79 8.85 -7.61 8.81
C ILE A 79 10.36 -7.50 9.00
N LYS A 80 11.12 -7.94 8.00
CA LYS A 80 12.56 -7.68 7.90
C LYS A 80 12.78 -6.81 6.68
N GLN A 81 13.39 -5.65 6.89
CA GLN A 81 13.71 -4.71 5.82
C GLN A 81 15.21 -4.40 5.86
N TYR A 82 15.79 -4.22 4.68
CA TYR A 82 17.19 -3.87 4.48
C TYR A 82 17.27 -2.67 3.51
N GLY A 83 18.20 -1.74 3.75
CA GLY A 83 18.42 -0.56 2.90
C GLY A 83 17.76 0.72 3.43
N VAL A 84 17.26 1.56 2.52
CA VAL A 84 16.68 2.87 2.87
C VAL A 84 15.26 2.70 3.40
N PHE A 85 15.01 3.25 4.59
CA PHE A 85 13.70 3.22 5.25
C PHE A 85 12.88 4.45 4.90
N ARG A 86 11.58 4.23 4.64
CA ARG A 86 10.60 5.28 4.32
C ARG A 86 9.31 5.18 5.15
N SER A 87 9.20 4.16 5.99
CA SER A 87 8.05 3.94 6.87
C SER A 87 8.22 4.69 8.20
N ILE A 88 7.10 5.08 8.79
CA ILE A 88 7.04 5.71 10.12
C ILE A 88 6.44 4.68 11.08
N ASP A 89 7.06 4.50 12.24
CA ASP A 89 6.47 3.69 13.30
C ASP A 89 5.38 4.50 14.01
N TYR A 90 4.12 4.23 13.69
CA TYR A 90 2.97 4.90 14.31
C TYR A 90 2.70 4.45 15.75
N GLU A 91 3.23 3.28 16.17
CA GLU A 91 3.15 2.82 17.57
C GLU A 91 4.37 3.27 18.39
N GLY A 92 5.39 3.82 17.73
CA GLY A 92 6.59 4.34 18.37
C GLY A 92 6.35 5.64 19.14
N THR A 93 7.26 5.94 20.05
CA THR A 93 7.25 7.21 20.79
C THR A 93 7.38 8.39 19.81
N LEU A 94 6.33 9.22 19.74
CA LEU A 94 6.25 10.33 18.78
C LEU A 94 7.20 11.50 19.12
N ILE A 95 7.53 11.70 20.40
CA ILE A 95 8.40 12.79 20.90
C ILE A 95 9.18 12.30 22.13
N ILE A 96 10.49 12.59 22.19
CA ILE A 96 11.38 12.37 23.36
C ILE A 96 11.60 13.71 24.07
#